data_AF-A0A0B6TWF5-F1
#
_entry.id   AF-A0A0B6TWF5-F1
#
_cell.length_a   1.000
_cell.length_b   1.000
_cell.length_c   1.000
_cell.angle_alpha   90.00
_cell.angle_beta   90.00
_cell.angle_gamma   90.00
#
_symmetry.space_group_name_H-M   'P 1'
#
loop_
_entity.id
_entity.type
_entity.pdbx_description
1 polymer ?
#
loop_
_entity_poly.entity_id
_entity_poly.type
_entity_poly.pdbx_seq_one_letter_code
_entity_poly.pdbx_strand_id
1 'polypeptide(L)'
;MNDWWLSLHGLEDLAAAGEGDRLRLPLGDEHLELDGAAGDSVTLADPGGTTVYADLDGDGVVDHISSVHHDGGYDIFTADPHRAAWGLVAGEPGKPPPGGGSEWGLVPNATPEKGLEGQGGDSGKPGWHRIERG
;
A
#
# COMPACT_ATOMS: atom_id res chain seq x y z
N MET A 1 -20.79 -9.77 3.06
CA MET A 1 -19.52 -9.12 2.69
C MET A 1 -18.76 -8.97 3.99
N ASN A 2 -17.49 -9.35 4.04
CA ASN A 2 -16.72 -9.25 5.27
C ASN A 2 -16.37 -7.78 5.47
N ASP A 3 -16.75 -7.20 6.59
CA ASP A 3 -16.46 -5.81 6.97
C ASP A 3 -14.99 -5.67 7.44
N TRP A 4 -14.05 -6.08 6.60
CA TRP A 4 -12.61 -6.04 6.90
C TRP A 4 -12.13 -4.61 7.16
N TRP A 5 -12.78 -3.61 6.55
CA TRP A 5 -12.43 -2.21 6.71
C TRP A 5 -12.75 -1.67 8.12
N LEU A 6 -13.56 -2.39 8.93
CA LEU A 6 -13.79 -2.05 10.35
C LEU A 6 -12.56 -2.30 11.24
N SER A 7 -11.58 -3.07 10.77
CA SER A 7 -10.30 -3.22 11.50
C SER A 7 -9.31 -2.10 11.19
N LEU A 8 -9.65 -1.18 10.28
CA LEU A 8 -8.79 -0.07 9.91
C LEU A 8 -9.01 1.12 10.83
N HIS A 9 -7.91 1.82 11.11
CA HIS A 9 -7.89 2.87 12.12
C HIS A 9 -8.12 4.26 11.55
N GLY A 10 -8.81 5.08 12.34
CA GLY A 10 -8.96 6.52 12.13
C GLY A 10 -9.89 6.96 11.00
N LEU A 11 -10.66 6.04 10.40
CA LEU A 11 -11.67 6.39 9.38
C LEU A 11 -12.90 7.11 9.95
N GLU A 12 -13.20 6.89 11.24
CA GLU A 12 -14.39 7.43 11.90
C GLU A 12 -14.30 8.96 12.13
N ASP A 13 -13.08 9.49 12.22
CA ASP A 13 -12.78 10.89 12.51
C ASP A 13 -12.46 11.72 11.25
N LEU A 14 -12.77 11.20 10.06
CA LEU A 14 -12.65 11.96 8.81
C LEU A 14 -13.66 13.11 8.83
N ALA A 15 -13.23 14.28 9.29
CA ALA A 15 -13.95 15.53 9.09
C ALA A 15 -14.14 15.75 7.58
N ALA A 16 -15.30 16.28 7.17
CA ALA A 16 -15.56 16.63 5.78
C ALA A 16 -14.36 17.44 5.24
N ALA A 17 -13.62 16.84 4.31
CA ALA A 17 -12.32 17.36 3.91
C ALA A 17 -12.47 18.76 3.29
N GLY A 18 -11.46 19.60 3.52
CA GLY A 18 -11.37 20.95 2.99
C GLY A 18 -11.16 21.00 1.47
N GLU A 19 -10.96 22.20 0.93
CA GLU A 19 -10.63 22.39 -0.49
C GLU A 19 -9.16 21.94 -0.72
N GLY A 20 -8.94 20.87 -1.50
CA GLY A 20 -7.62 20.27 -1.72
C GLY A 20 -7.68 18.98 -2.56
N ASP A 21 -6.51 18.48 -2.99
CA ASP A 21 -6.37 17.20 -3.69
C ASP A 21 -6.72 16.04 -2.75
N ARG A 22 -7.32 14.96 -3.30
CA ARG A 22 -7.85 13.85 -2.49
C ARG A 22 -7.47 12.49 -3.06
N LEU A 23 -7.17 11.58 -2.15
CA LEU A 23 -7.09 10.15 -2.43
C LEU A 23 -8.46 9.50 -2.25
N ARG A 24 -8.77 8.54 -3.10
CA ARG A 24 -10.02 7.77 -3.04
C ARG A 24 -9.75 6.38 -2.50
N LEU A 25 -10.37 6.03 -1.38
CA LEU A 25 -10.34 4.68 -0.80
C LEU A 25 -11.60 3.92 -1.21
N PRO A 26 -11.52 2.96 -2.14
CA PRO A 26 -12.69 2.17 -2.55
C PRO A 26 -13.08 1.14 -1.46
N LEU A 27 -14.34 1.18 -1.02
CA LEU A 27 -14.95 0.27 -0.05
C LEU A 27 -16.15 -0.43 -0.69
N GLY A 28 -15.89 -1.30 -1.66
CA GLY A 28 -16.95 -1.92 -2.45
C GLY A 28 -17.52 -0.93 -3.47
N ASP A 29 -18.83 -0.64 -3.38
CA ASP A 29 -19.51 0.30 -4.28
C ASP A 29 -19.37 1.77 -3.84
N GLU A 30 -18.83 2.01 -2.65
CA GLU A 30 -18.60 3.34 -2.07
C GLU A 30 -17.10 3.69 -2.07
N HIS A 31 -16.79 4.97 -1.92
CA HIS A 31 -15.42 5.42 -1.67
C HIS A 31 -15.40 6.47 -0.56
N LEU A 32 -14.33 6.44 0.24
CA LEU A 32 -13.99 7.50 1.19
C LEU A 32 -12.92 8.40 0.58
N GLU A 33 -12.99 9.69 0.89
CA GLU A 33 -11.97 10.65 0.47
C GLU A 33 -11.00 10.93 1.62
N LEU A 34 -9.71 10.84 1.32
CA LEU A 34 -8.62 11.11 2.26
C LEU A 34 -7.86 12.36 1.82
N ASP A 35 -7.36 13.14 2.78
CA ASP A 35 -6.61 14.38 2.53
C ASP A 35 -5.18 14.05 2.07
N GLY A 36 -4.98 13.94 0.75
CA GLY A 36 -3.73 13.53 0.14
C GLY A 36 -3.80 13.62 -1.39
N ALA A 37 -2.66 13.90 -2.03
CA ALA A 37 -2.59 13.97 -3.49
C ALA A 37 -2.32 12.59 -4.12
N ALA A 38 -2.48 12.47 -5.44
CA ALA A 38 -2.10 11.26 -6.16
C ALA A 38 -0.61 10.94 -5.97
N GLY A 39 -0.30 9.68 -5.67
CA GLY A 39 1.04 9.19 -5.33
C GLY A 39 1.46 9.44 -3.88
N ASP A 40 0.55 9.96 -3.05
CA ASP A 40 0.80 10.24 -1.64
C ASP A 40 0.34 9.10 -0.73
N SER A 41 0.60 9.26 0.57
CA SER A 41 0.09 8.39 1.61
C SER A 41 -0.55 9.20 2.74
N VAL A 42 -1.67 8.72 3.24
CA VAL A 42 -2.37 9.30 4.40
C VAL A 42 -2.24 8.35 5.58
N THR A 43 -1.83 8.88 6.72
CA THR A 43 -1.74 8.12 7.97
C THR A 43 -2.84 8.58 8.92
N LEU A 44 -3.73 7.66 9.31
CA LEU A 44 -4.78 7.90 10.28
C LEU A 44 -4.53 7.03 11.52
N ALA A 45 -4.93 7.53 12.68
CA ALA A 45 -4.75 6.83 13.94
C ALA A 45 -5.96 7.06 14.85
N ASP A 46 -6.26 6.05 15.65
CA ASP A 46 -7.23 6.10 16.74
C ASP A 46 -6.62 5.41 17.98
N PRO A 47 -7.31 5.38 19.13
CA PRO A 47 -6.78 4.70 20.32
C PRO A 47 -6.48 3.20 20.13
N GLY A 48 -7.06 2.56 19.12
CA GLY A 48 -6.89 1.15 18.79
C GLY A 48 -5.69 0.85 17.89
N GLY A 49 -5.12 1.85 17.21
CA GLY A 49 -3.96 1.65 16.34
C GLY A 49 -3.71 2.76 15.32
N THR A 50 -2.92 2.44 14.29
CA THR A 50 -2.54 3.36 13.21
C THR A 50 -2.64 2.64 11.87
N THR A 51 -3.19 3.31 10.87
CA THR A 51 -3.31 2.77 9.51
C THR A 51 -2.77 3.77 8.50
N VAL A 52 -1.95 3.27 7.57
CA VAL A 52 -1.44 4.00 6.42
C VAL A 52 -2.22 3.56 5.18
N TYR A 53 -2.75 4.53 4.45
CA TYR A 53 -3.44 4.38 3.17
C TYR A 53 -2.54 5.00 2.10
N ALA A 54 -2.08 4.22 1.14
CA ALA A 54 -1.16 4.70 0.11
C ALA A 54 -1.70 4.46 -1.30
N ASP A 55 -1.46 5.44 -2.15
CA ASP A 55 -1.55 5.33 -3.60
C ASP A 55 -0.12 5.16 -4.13
N LEU A 56 0.27 3.93 -4.47
CA LEU A 56 1.63 3.62 -4.90
C LEU A 56 1.84 3.81 -6.41
N ASP A 57 0.77 3.87 -7.20
CA ASP A 57 0.84 3.99 -8.66
C ASP A 57 0.57 5.40 -9.20
N GLY A 58 0.08 6.29 -8.35
CA GLY A 58 -0.13 7.70 -8.64
C GLY A 58 -1.42 7.99 -9.38
N ASP A 59 -2.42 7.11 -9.35
CA ASP A 59 -3.71 7.31 -10.02
C ASP A 59 -4.78 8.04 -9.15
N GLY A 60 -4.41 8.37 -7.91
CA GLY A 60 -5.26 9.02 -6.92
C GLY A 60 -6.26 8.05 -6.25
N VAL A 61 -6.04 6.74 -6.36
CA VAL A 61 -6.81 5.69 -5.70
C VAL A 61 -5.88 4.92 -4.76
N VAL A 62 -6.34 4.71 -3.53
CA VAL A 62 -5.58 3.92 -2.56
C VAL A 62 -5.53 2.47 -3.03
N ASP A 63 -4.32 1.93 -3.18
CA ASP A 63 -4.05 0.57 -3.63
C ASP A 63 -3.31 -0.30 -2.59
N HIS A 64 -2.82 0.33 -1.53
CA HIS A 64 -2.09 -0.31 -0.44
C HIS A 64 -2.51 0.20 0.94
N ILE A 65 -2.71 -0.72 1.88
CA ILE A 65 -3.06 -0.40 3.27
C ILE A 65 -2.18 -1.20 4.21
N SER A 66 -1.57 -0.52 5.18
CA SER A 66 -0.83 -1.15 6.28
C SER A 66 -1.41 -0.67 7.61
N SER A 67 -1.87 -1.60 8.44
CA SER A 67 -2.47 -1.31 9.74
C SER A 67 -1.70 -1.98 10.86
N VAL A 68 -1.41 -1.24 11.94
CA VAL A 68 -0.80 -1.75 13.17
C VAL A 68 -1.75 -1.47 14.33
N HIS A 69 -2.04 -2.51 15.09
CA HIS A 69 -2.98 -2.51 16.20
C HIS A 69 -2.26 -2.30 17.55
N HIS A 70 -2.97 -1.78 18.55
CA HIS A 70 -2.42 -1.50 19.88
C HIS A 70 -1.88 -2.75 20.62
N ASP A 71 -2.37 -3.93 20.27
CA ASP A 71 -1.92 -5.22 20.81
C ASP A 71 -0.61 -5.71 20.15
N GLY A 72 -0.08 -4.94 19.19
CA GLY A 72 1.11 -5.26 18.42
C GLY A 72 0.83 -6.10 17.17
N GLY A 73 -0.44 -6.48 16.94
CA GLY A 73 -0.84 -7.15 15.70
C GLY A 73 -0.79 -6.20 14.51
N TYR A 74 -0.79 -6.76 13.31
CA TYR A 74 -0.83 -5.98 12.08
C TYR A 74 -1.58 -6.70 10.97
N ASP A 75 -2.10 -5.92 10.02
CA ASP A 75 -2.71 -6.41 8.79
C ASP A 75 -2.21 -5.58 7.59
N ILE A 76 -1.93 -6.24 6.47
CA ILE A 76 -1.55 -5.59 5.21
C ILE A 76 -2.53 -5.99 4.13
N PHE A 77 -3.09 -5.00 3.43
CA PHE A 77 -4.02 -5.18 2.33
C PHE A 77 -3.53 -4.52 1.04
N THR A 78 -3.94 -5.08 -0.09
CA THR A 78 -3.75 -4.47 -1.42
C THR A 78 -4.99 -4.63 -2.29
N ALA A 79 -5.32 -3.59 -3.05
CA ALA A 79 -6.37 -3.63 -4.07
C ALA A 79 -5.84 -4.11 -5.43
N ASP A 80 -4.52 -4.12 -5.61
CA ASP A 80 -3.85 -4.66 -6.79
C ASP A 80 -2.65 -5.54 -6.39
N PRO A 81 -2.85 -6.86 -6.24
CA PRO A 81 -1.78 -7.79 -5.88
C PRO A 81 -0.68 -7.90 -6.95
N HIS A 82 -0.89 -7.38 -8.17
CA HIS A 82 0.14 -7.30 -9.20
C HIS A 82 0.98 -6.02 -9.11
N ARG A 83 0.45 -4.95 -8.50
CA ARG A 83 1.15 -3.68 -8.27
C ARG A 83 1.81 -3.57 -6.91
N ALA A 84 1.42 -4.40 -5.95
CA ALA A 84 2.21 -4.71 -4.75
C ALA A 84 3.49 -5.51 -5.07
N ALA A 85 4.08 -5.30 -6.26
CA ALA A 85 5.36 -5.86 -6.64
C ALA A 85 6.46 -5.13 -5.86
N TRP A 86 6.75 -5.63 -4.66
CA TRP A 86 7.91 -5.24 -3.89
C TRP A 86 9.19 -5.73 -4.57
N GLY A 87 10.20 -4.87 -4.63
CA GLY A 87 11.51 -5.21 -5.19
C GLY A 87 12.16 -4.03 -5.92
N LEU A 88 13.48 -4.09 -6.07
CA LEU A 88 14.18 -3.08 -6.88
C LEU A 88 13.81 -3.29 -8.36
N VAL A 89 13.69 -2.19 -9.10
CA VAL A 89 13.70 -2.25 -10.57
C VAL A 89 14.96 -3.00 -10.95
N ALA A 90 14.83 -4.09 -11.71
CA ALA A 90 15.99 -4.81 -12.21
C ALA A 90 16.84 -3.81 -13.03
N GLY A 91 17.94 -3.35 -12.44
CA GLY A 91 18.94 -2.62 -13.19
C GLY A 91 19.45 -3.52 -14.30
N GLU A 92 19.89 -2.93 -15.42
CA GLU A 92 20.57 -3.72 -16.46
C GLU A 92 21.65 -4.58 -15.79
N PRO A 93 21.66 -5.91 -16.03
CA PRO A 93 22.59 -6.80 -15.37
C PRO A 93 24.03 -6.33 -15.61
N GLY A 94 24.67 -5.85 -14.55
CA GLY A 94 26.07 -5.42 -14.55
C GLY A 94 26.34 -3.92 -14.36
N LYS A 95 25.33 -3.05 -14.24
CA LYS A 95 25.58 -1.63 -13.96
C LYS A 95 25.24 -1.28 -12.50
N PRO A 96 26.23 -1.13 -11.60
CA PRO A 96 25.97 -0.60 -10.27
C PRO A 96 25.39 0.82 -10.40
N PRO A 97 24.48 1.23 -9.50
CA PRO A 97 23.96 2.58 -9.50
C PRO A 97 25.11 3.60 -9.38
N PRO A 98 25.06 4.72 -10.11
CA PRO A 98 26.12 5.72 -10.04
C PRO A 98 26.15 6.33 -8.64
N GLY A 99 27.20 6.00 -7.86
CA GLY A 99 27.45 6.57 -6.53
C GLY A 99 27.30 5.63 -5.34
N GLY A 100 26.97 4.35 -5.51
CA GLY A 100 26.88 3.39 -4.41
C GLY A 100 28.25 2.82 -4.01
N GLY A 101 28.83 3.32 -2.91
CA GLY A 101 29.93 2.63 -2.25
C GLY A 101 29.50 1.21 -1.86
N SER A 102 30.37 0.22 -2.08
CA SER A 102 30.13 -1.22 -1.88
C SER A 102 29.76 -1.66 -0.45
N GLU A 103 29.46 -0.71 0.43
CA GLU A 103 29.11 -0.90 1.84
C GLU A 103 27.60 -0.82 2.09
N TRP A 104 26.83 -0.17 1.21
CA TRP A 104 25.38 -0.08 1.31
C TRP A 104 24.69 -0.77 0.14
N GLY A 105 24.17 -1.97 0.40
CA GLY A 105 23.37 -2.74 -0.54
C GLY A 105 23.31 -4.21 -0.16
N LEU A 106 22.13 -4.82 -0.22
CA LEU A 106 21.99 -6.28 -0.15
C LEU A 106 22.77 -6.88 -1.32
N VAL A 107 23.50 -7.97 -1.05
CA VAL A 107 24.19 -8.71 -2.12
C VAL A 107 23.17 -9.14 -3.17
N PRO A 108 23.48 -9.08 -4.48
CA PRO A 108 22.52 -9.31 -5.55
C PRO A 108 21.72 -10.62 -5.43
N ASN A 109 22.31 -11.68 -4.89
CA ASN A 109 21.64 -12.96 -4.67
C ASN A 109 20.64 -12.98 -3.49
N ALA A 110 20.60 -11.93 -2.67
CA ALA A 110 19.68 -11.75 -1.56
C ALA A 110 18.73 -10.56 -1.76
N THR A 111 18.85 -9.85 -2.89
CA THR A 111 18.01 -8.71 -3.22
C THR A 111 16.71 -9.20 -3.85
N PRO A 112 15.54 -8.88 -3.28
CA PRO A 112 14.26 -9.16 -3.93
C PRO A 112 14.16 -8.38 -5.25
N GLU A 113 13.99 -9.10 -6.36
CA GLU A 113 13.68 -8.50 -7.65
C GLU A 113 12.20 -8.12 -7.71
N LYS A 114 11.86 -7.01 -8.38
CA LYS A 114 10.47 -6.70 -8.68
C LYS A 114 9.86 -7.88 -9.43
N GLY A 115 8.75 -8.42 -8.91
CA GLY A 115 8.00 -9.47 -9.59
C GLY A 115 7.62 -9.06 -11.02
N LEU A 116 7.68 -10.00 -11.95
CA LEU A 116 7.27 -9.78 -13.34
C LEU A 116 5.79 -9.40 -13.40
N GLU A 117 5.48 -8.32 -14.13
CA GLU A 117 4.10 -7.92 -14.43
C GLU A 117 3.37 -9.11 -15.08
N GLY A 118 2.31 -9.59 -14.43
CA GLY A 118 1.41 -10.61 -14.98
C GLY A 118 1.59 -12.06 -14.51
N GLN A 119 2.43 -12.35 -13.52
CA GLN A 119 2.60 -13.73 -13.00
C GLN A 119 1.85 -14.04 -11.70
N GLY A 120 0.70 -13.40 -11.47
CA GLY A 120 -0.29 -13.86 -10.50
C GLY A 120 -1.58 -14.19 -11.24
N GLY A 121 -1.99 -15.45 -11.23
CA GLY A 121 -3.33 -15.82 -11.69
C GLY A 121 -4.35 -15.49 -10.60
N ASP A 122 -5.21 -14.51 -10.82
CA ASP A 122 -6.63 -14.70 -11.07
C ASP A 122 -7.27 -13.32 -11.26
N SER A 123 -8.00 -13.12 -12.36
CA SER A 123 -8.82 -11.92 -12.62
C SER A 123 -10.09 -11.93 -11.75
N GLY A 124 -9.93 -12.18 -10.45
CA GLY A 124 -10.98 -12.55 -9.51
C GLY A 124 -11.51 -11.37 -8.71
N LYS A 125 -12.45 -10.62 -9.31
CA LYS A 125 -13.23 -9.51 -8.74
C LYS A 125 -12.40 -8.30 -8.22
N PRO A 126 -12.75 -7.05 -8.59
CA PRO A 126 -12.14 -5.88 -7.98
C PRO A 126 -12.42 -5.91 -6.47
N GLY A 127 -11.38 -5.99 -5.66
CA GLY A 127 -11.54 -6.12 -4.22
C GLY A 127 -10.22 -6.09 -3.47
N TRP A 128 -10.30 -5.73 -2.20
CA TRP A 128 -9.15 -5.72 -1.30
C TRP A 128 -8.76 -7.15 -0.90
N HIS A 129 -7.46 -7.43 -0.99
CA HIS A 129 -6.86 -8.69 -0.59
C HIS A 129 -5.94 -8.46 0.60
N ARG A 130 -6.13 -9.21 1.69
CA ARG A 130 -5.16 -9.24 2.78
C ARG A 130 -3.97 -10.12 2.38
N ILE A 131 -2.78 -9.54 2.34
CA ILE A 131 -1.55 -10.23 1.92
C ILE A 131 -0.68 -10.66 3.11
N GLU A 132 -0.80 -9.99 4.26
CA GLU A 132 -0.06 -10.36 5.47
C GLU A 132 -0.85 -10.04 6.73
N ARG A 133 -0.55 -10.77 7.81
CA ARG A 133 -1.01 -10.51 9.17
C ARG A 133 -0.06 -11.10 10.20
N GLY A 134 0.02 -10.53 11.39
CA GLY A 134 0.78 -11.08 12.52
C GLY A 134 0.27 -10.65 13.87
#